data_AF-A0A4E9FIZ9-F1
#
_entry.id   AF-A0A4E9FIZ9-F1
#
_cell.length_a   1.000
_cell.length_b   1.000
_cell.length_c   1.000
_cell.angle_alpha   90.00
_cell.angle_beta   90.00
_cell.angle_gamma   90.00
#
_symmetry.space_group_name_H-M   'P 1'
#
loop_
_entity.id
_entity.type
_entity.pdbx_description
1 polymer ?
#
loop_
_entity_poly.entity_id
_entity_poly.type
_entity_poly.pdbx_seq_one_letter_code
_entity_poly.pdbx_strand_id
1 'polypeptide(L)'
;MALCIAGVHLLTFARIHYEQLFGLPPNMLCVLSWLLAFGLSLPTITNGHIIIYDPSFRHCIWGDSDSGLKFLTYLLILGVFIPASLASYAYIRVLGILYHSPIVFQSIGLYKSRFLVYSFLLSPFYQLPFYAITIVKDWRKPDSTVPVLMLFLAFMQCFISPALYGASLFLMKEEDMALTARAHKAPNAHPLTQHL
;
A
#
# COMPACT_ATOMS: atom_id res chain seq x y z
N MET A 1 3.58 -2.58 6.11
CA MET A 1 3.47 -1.16 5.72
C MET A 1 2.41 -0.91 4.66
N ALA A 2 2.49 -1.51 3.46
CA ALA A 2 1.51 -1.29 2.38
C ALA A 2 0.06 -1.65 2.78
N LEU A 3 -0.17 -2.75 3.51
CA LEU A 3 -1.50 -3.12 4.04
C LEU A 3 -2.03 -2.11 5.06
N CYS A 4 -1.18 -1.63 5.97
CA CYS A 4 -1.56 -0.62 6.96
C CYS A 4 -1.89 0.72 6.28
N ILE A 5 -1.10 1.09 5.27
CA ILE A 5 -1.29 2.32 4.49
C ILE A 5 -2.53 2.23 3.59
N ALA A 6 -2.78 1.07 2.97
CA ALA A 6 -4.00 0.84 2.18
C ALA A 6 -5.25 0.80 3.07
N GLY A 7 -5.15 0.20 4.26
CA GLY A 7 -6.19 0.23 5.28
C GLY A 7 -6.45 1.65 5.76
N VAL A 8 -5.40 2.41 6.09
CA VAL A 8 -5.49 3.83 6.49
C VAL A 8 -5.98 4.72 5.35
N HIS A 9 -5.67 4.40 4.09
CA HIS A 9 -6.23 5.08 2.92
C HIS A 9 -7.72 4.82 2.77
N LEU A 10 -8.13 3.55 2.81
CA LEU A 10 -9.56 3.18 2.80
C LEU A 10 -10.29 3.81 3.99
N LEU A 11 -9.64 3.93 5.15
CA LEU A 11 -10.09 4.63 6.36
C LEU A 11 -10.29 6.13 6.18
N THR A 12 -9.37 6.82 5.49
CA THR A 12 -9.57 8.24 5.14
C THR A 12 -10.62 8.41 4.05
N PHE A 13 -10.67 7.50 3.06
CA PHE A 13 -11.63 7.51 1.95
C PHE A 13 -13.06 7.20 2.40
N ALA A 14 -13.24 6.25 3.30
CA ALA A 14 -14.52 5.92 3.90
C ALA A 14 -14.64 6.70 5.22
N ARG A 15 -15.25 7.89 5.16
CA ARG A 15 -15.71 8.70 6.31
C ARG A 15 -16.80 7.96 7.14
N ILE A 16 -16.76 6.64 7.20
CA ILE A 16 -17.79 5.72 7.70
C ILE A 16 -17.28 5.08 9.00
N HIS A 17 -18.17 4.98 9.98
CA HIS A 17 -17.90 4.50 11.33
C HIS A 17 -17.35 3.05 11.31
N TYR A 18 -16.05 2.92 11.56
CA TYR A 18 -15.28 1.68 11.43
C TYR A 18 -15.80 0.53 12.29
N GLU A 19 -16.35 0.85 13.46
CA GLU A 19 -16.94 -0.14 14.37
C GLU A 19 -18.10 -0.90 13.73
N GLN A 20 -18.87 -0.26 12.84
CA GLN A 20 -20.02 -0.90 12.20
C GLN A 20 -19.64 -1.85 11.05
N LEU A 21 -18.48 -1.66 10.40
CA LEU A 21 -18.12 -2.42 9.20
C LEU A 21 -17.17 -3.61 9.47
N PHE A 22 -16.27 -3.46 10.45
CA PHE A 22 -15.25 -4.48 10.76
C PHE A 22 -15.28 -4.97 12.20
N GLY A 23 -16.05 -4.33 13.09
CA GLY A 23 -16.13 -4.70 14.51
C GLY A 23 -14.82 -4.51 15.30
N LEU A 24 -13.78 -3.95 14.68
CA LEU A 24 -12.46 -3.74 15.28
C LEU A 24 -11.99 -2.29 15.05
N PRO A 25 -11.41 -1.64 16.07
CA PRO A 25 -10.88 -0.29 15.92
C PRO A 25 -9.60 -0.30 15.06
N PRO A 26 -9.31 0.79 14.30
CA PRO A 26 -8.14 0.88 13.42
C PRO A 26 -6.80 0.60 14.11
N ASN A 27 -6.66 1.02 15.37
CA ASN A 27 -5.45 0.82 16.17
C ASN A 27 -5.16 -0.67 16.39
N MET A 28 -6.19 -1.50 16.59
CA MET A 28 -6.00 -2.94 16.76
C MET A 28 -5.53 -3.60 15.46
N LEU A 29 -6.06 -3.18 14.31
CA LEU A 29 -5.58 -3.67 13.01
C LEU A 29 -4.11 -3.30 12.77
N CYS A 30 -3.71 -2.09 13.16
CA CYS A 30 -2.31 -1.68 13.13
C CYS A 30 -1.45 -2.59 14.04
N VAL A 31 -1.81 -2.79 15.30
CA VAL A 31 -1.07 -3.65 16.22
C VAL A 31 -0.96 -5.09 15.68
N LEU A 32 -2.06 -5.66 15.18
CA LEU A 32 -2.05 -6.99 14.56
C LEU A 32 -1.09 -7.07 13.37
N SER A 33 -1.06 -6.04 12.52
CA SER A 33 -0.14 -6.01 11.38
C SER A 33 1.33 -5.95 11.81
N TRP A 34 1.64 -5.26 12.91
CA TRP A 34 2.99 -5.22 13.51
C TRP A 34 3.37 -6.58 14.09
N LEU A 35 2.48 -7.22 14.84
CA LEU A 35 2.71 -8.55 15.42
C LEU A 35 2.95 -9.60 14.34
N LEU A 36 2.15 -9.59 13.26
CA LEU A 36 2.34 -10.49 12.12
C LEU A 36 3.69 -10.25 11.44
N ALA A 37 4.05 -8.98 11.19
CA ALA A 37 5.34 -8.64 10.58
C ALA A 37 6.52 -9.09 11.45
N PHE A 38 6.44 -8.84 12.76
CA PHE A 38 7.45 -9.28 13.72
C PHE A 38 7.59 -10.81 13.72
N GLY A 39 6.47 -11.53 13.84
CA GLY A 39 6.46 -13.00 13.83
C GLY A 39 7.02 -13.59 12.54
N LEU A 40 6.67 -13.04 11.38
CA LEU A 40 7.21 -13.48 10.09
C LEU A 40 8.71 -13.19 9.96
N SER A 41 9.20 -12.11 10.56
CA SER A 41 10.63 -11.75 10.52
C SER A 41 11.47 -12.52 11.54
N LEU A 42 10.89 -13.09 12.59
CA LEU A 42 11.64 -13.71 13.69
C LEU A 42 12.71 -14.73 13.24
N PRO A 43 12.45 -15.62 12.26
CA PRO A 43 13.44 -16.59 11.83
C PRO A 43 14.70 -15.96 11.21
N THR A 44 14.63 -14.74 10.66
CA THR A 44 15.80 -14.04 10.12
C THR A 44 16.79 -13.61 11.19
N ILE A 45 16.34 -13.49 12.44
CA ILE A 45 17.16 -13.13 13.60
C ILE A 45 17.70 -14.40 14.27
N THR A 46 16.88 -15.45 14.38
CA THR A 46 17.21 -16.64 15.16
C THR A 46 18.01 -17.70 14.40
N ASN A 47 18.07 -17.64 13.07
CA ASN A 47 18.77 -18.63 12.24
C ASN A 47 19.70 -17.97 11.22
N GLY A 48 21.01 -18.10 11.44
CA GLY A 48 22.05 -17.52 10.59
C GLY A 48 22.16 -18.12 9.18
N HIS A 49 21.49 -19.25 8.90
CA HIS A 49 21.45 -19.84 7.55
C HIS A 49 20.35 -19.25 6.66
N ILE A 50 19.44 -18.47 7.24
CA ILE A 50 18.32 -17.87 6.52
C ILE A 50 18.75 -16.59 5.79
N ILE A 51 19.55 -15.74 6.44
CA ILE A 51 20.07 -14.49 5.85
C ILE A 51 21.58 -14.58 5.72
N ILE A 52 22.08 -14.44 4.50
CA ILE A 52 23.52 -14.47 4.19
C ILE A 52 23.90 -13.26 3.36
N TYR A 53 25.15 -12.81 3.51
CA TYR A 53 25.69 -11.75 2.66
C TYR A 53 25.96 -12.28 1.25
N ASP A 54 25.38 -11.63 0.23
CA ASP A 54 25.65 -11.96 -1.19
C ASP A 54 26.47 -10.82 -1.83
N PRO A 55 27.69 -11.11 -2.35
CA PRO A 55 28.55 -10.10 -2.94
C PRO A 55 27.95 -9.46 -4.21
N SER A 56 27.04 -10.13 -4.91
CA SER A 56 26.39 -9.61 -6.12
C SER A 56 25.41 -8.48 -5.80
N PHE A 57 24.75 -8.56 -4.65
CA PHE A 57 23.84 -7.50 -4.17
C PHE A 57 24.55 -6.48 -3.27
N ARG A 58 25.73 -6.84 -2.74
CA ARG A 58 26.43 -6.06 -1.69
C ARG A 58 25.54 -5.83 -0.46
N HIS A 59 24.65 -6.78 -0.20
CA HIS A 59 23.63 -6.72 0.83
C HIS A 59 23.35 -8.14 1.35
N CYS A 60 22.90 -8.24 2.59
CA CYS A 60 22.36 -9.47 3.13
C CYS A 60 21.01 -9.81 2.47
N ILE A 61 20.91 -11.01 1.90
CA ILE A 61 19.71 -11.55 1.25
C ILE A 61 19.36 -12.91 1.85
N TRP A 62 18.25 -13.51 1.43
CA TRP A 62 17.93 -14.88 1.81
C TRP A 62 18.91 -15.87 1.20
N GLY A 63 19.35 -16.84 2.00
CA GLY A 63 20.32 -17.84 1.59
C GLY A 63 19.77 -18.92 0.66
N ASP A 64 20.66 -19.50 -0.14
CA ASP A 64 20.37 -20.59 -1.08
C ASP A 64 20.22 -21.96 -0.41
N SER A 65 20.29 -22.04 0.92
CA SER A 65 20.07 -23.28 1.66
C SER A 65 18.62 -23.73 1.52
N ASP A 66 18.35 -25.04 1.62
CA ASP A 66 16.98 -25.57 1.60
C ASP A 66 16.10 -24.88 2.67
N SER A 67 16.65 -24.62 3.86
CA SER A 67 15.98 -23.85 4.91
C SER A 67 15.72 -22.38 4.53
N GLY A 68 16.66 -21.73 3.85
CA GLY A 68 16.54 -20.34 3.41
C GLY A 68 15.49 -20.17 2.31
N LEU A 69 15.49 -21.06 1.31
CA LEU A 69 14.52 -21.07 0.22
C LEU A 69 13.11 -21.43 0.69
N LYS A 70 12.96 -22.41 1.60
CA LYS A 70 11.67 -22.72 2.23
C LYS A 70 11.13 -21.51 2.99
N PHE A 71 11.97 -20.85 3.79
CA PHE A 71 11.57 -19.64 4.51
C PHE A 71 11.20 -18.49 3.58
N LEU A 72 12.01 -18.22 2.54
CA LEU A 72 11.72 -17.22 1.52
C LEU A 72 10.37 -17.51 0.84
N THR A 73 10.08 -18.77 0.55
CA THR A 73 8.79 -19.18 -0.05
C THR A 73 7.62 -18.87 0.87
N TYR A 74 7.70 -19.20 2.17
CA TYR A 74 6.65 -18.84 3.13
C TYR A 74 6.49 -17.33 3.27
N LEU A 75 7.59 -16.58 3.29
CA LEU A 75 7.57 -15.12 3.36
C LEU A 75 6.92 -14.51 2.11
N LEU A 76 7.23 -15.03 0.93
CA LEU A 76 6.61 -14.59 -0.32
C LEU A 76 5.11 -14.87 -0.35
N ILE A 77 4.67 -16.05 0.08
CA ILE A 77 3.25 -16.41 0.09
C ILE A 77 2.48 -15.54 1.10
N LEU A 78 2.94 -15.52 2.36
CA LEU A 78 2.22 -14.89 3.47
C LEU A 78 2.43 -13.37 3.53
N GLY A 79 3.63 -12.90 3.21
CA GLY A 79 4.03 -11.51 3.34
C GLY A 79 3.86 -10.67 2.08
N VAL A 80 3.81 -11.30 0.89
CA VAL A 80 3.74 -10.59 -0.39
C VAL A 80 2.49 -10.98 -1.18
N PHE A 81 2.35 -12.25 -1.55
CA PHE A 81 1.32 -12.71 -2.48
C PHE A 81 -0.09 -12.52 -1.93
N ILE A 82 -0.42 -13.11 -0.77
CA ILE A 82 -1.75 -12.98 -0.17
C ILE A 82 -2.10 -11.50 0.08
N PRO A 83 -1.25 -10.70 0.75
CA PRO A 83 -1.47 -9.26 0.90
C PRO A 83 -1.69 -8.51 -0.41
N ALA A 84 -0.86 -8.75 -1.42
CA ALA A 84 -0.93 -8.05 -2.70
C ALA A 84 -2.19 -8.43 -3.47
N SER A 85 -2.59 -9.71 -3.47
CA SER A 85 -3.82 -10.17 -4.11
C SER A 85 -5.06 -9.57 -3.45
N LEU A 86 -5.12 -9.57 -2.11
CA LEU A 86 -6.23 -8.96 -1.37
C LEU A 86 -6.31 -7.46 -1.60
N ALA A 87 -5.16 -6.76 -1.56
CA ALA A 87 -5.10 -5.33 -1.85
C ALA A 87 -5.52 -5.02 -3.29
N SER A 88 -5.03 -5.79 -4.28
CA SER A 88 -5.39 -5.61 -5.69
C SER A 88 -6.87 -5.84 -5.92
N TYR A 89 -7.43 -6.90 -5.34
CA TYR A 89 -8.87 -7.17 -5.41
C TYR A 89 -9.69 -6.00 -4.83
N ALA A 90 -9.31 -5.48 -3.67
CA ALA A 90 -9.98 -4.34 -3.05
C ALA A 90 -9.91 -3.09 -3.93
N TYR A 91 -8.74 -2.76 -4.47
CA TYR A 91 -8.58 -1.58 -5.35
C TYR A 91 -9.31 -1.73 -6.69
N ILE A 92 -9.36 -2.92 -7.29
CA ILE A 92 -10.14 -3.19 -8.50
C ILE A 92 -11.64 -2.98 -8.23
N ARG A 93 -12.14 -3.44 -7.07
CA ARG A 93 -13.53 -3.19 -6.66
C ARG A 93 -13.80 -1.69 -6.51
N VAL A 94 -12.90 -0.94 -5.88
CA VAL A 94 -13.00 0.53 -5.75
C VAL A 94 -13.06 1.21 -7.13
N LEU A 95 -12.21 0.79 -8.08
CA LEU A 95 -12.24 1.28 -9.46
C LEU A 95 -13.57 0.96 -10.16
N GLY A 96 -14.14 -0.22 -9.93
CA GLY A 96 -15.46 -0.58 -10.45
C GLY A 96 -16.58 0.33 -9.94
N ILE A 97 -16.56 0.67 -8.64
CA ILE A 97 -17.52 1.62 -8.06
C ILE A 97 -17.32 3.02 -8.65
N LEU A 98 -16.06 3.46 -8.80
CA LEU A 98 -15.72 4.74 -9.42
C LEU A 98 -16.26 4.85 -10.85
N TYR A 99 -16.18 3.76 -11.61
CA TYR A 99 -16.68 3.72 -12.98
C TYR A 99 -18.21 3.82 -13.07
N HIS A 100 -18.93 3.08 -12.22
CA HIS A 100 -20.40 3.05 -12.25
C HIS A 100 -21.08 4.24 -11.55
N SER A 101 -20.41 4.90 -10.60
CA SER A 101 -21.04 5.96 -9.80
C SER A 101 -20.04 7.08 -9.45
N PRO A 102 -19.58 7.86 -10.45
CA PRO A 102 -18.59 8.92 -10.24
C PRO A 102 -19.10 10.05 -9.33
N ILE A 103 -20.42 10.26 -9.28
CA ILE A 103 -21.08 11.27 -8.44
C ILE A 103 -20.83 11.01 -6.95
N VAL A 104 -20.74 9.75 -6.53
CA VAL A 104 -20.46 9.37 -5.13
C VAL A 104 -19.04 9.75 -4.74
N PHE A 105 -18.07 9.59 -5.63
CA PHE A 105 -16.70 10.03 -5.36
C PHE A 105 -16.55 11.55 -5.37
N GLN A 106 -17.35 12.24 -6.18
CA GLN A 106 -17.39 13.70 -6.18
C GLN A 106 -18.06 14.27 -4.91
N SER A 107 -19.09 13.61 -4.39
CA SER A 107 -19.77 14.06 -3.15
C SER A 107 -18.95 13.78 -1.89
N ILE A 108 -18.08 12.77 -1.90
CA ILE A 108 -17.16 12.46 -0.80
C ILE A 108 -15.85 13.28 -0.89
N GLY A 109 -15.62 14.01 -1.99
CA GLY A 109 -14.41 14.82 -2.16
C GLY A 109 -13.17 13.98 -2.48
N LEU A 110 -13.34 12.95 -3.31
CA LEU A 110 -12.29 11.98 -3.65
C LEU A 110 -11.97 11.94 -5.15
N TYR A 111 -12.54 12.85 -5.93
CA TYR A 111 -12.48 12.78 -7.39
C TYR A 111 -11.07 13.09 -7.92
N LYS A 112 -10.30 14.01 -7.30
CA LYS A 112 -8.91 14.26 -7.71
C LYS A 112 -7.98 13.14 -7.27
N SER A 113 -8.23 12.54 -6.10
CA SER A 113 -7.41 11.47 -5.52
C SER A 113 -7.51 10.11 -6.22
N ARG A 114 -8.44 9.93 -7.17
CA ARG A 114 -8.66 8.66 -7.89
C ARG A 114 -7.40 8.10 -8.56
N PHE A 115 -6.48 8.96 -8.98
CA PHE A 115 -5.27 8.54 -9.67
C PHE A 115 -4.29 7.79 -8.75
N LEU A 116 -4.36 8.04 -7.45
CA LEU A 116 -3.55 7.35 -6.44
C LEU A 116 -3.87 5.86 -6.37
N VAL A 117 -5.10 5.46 -6.70
CA VAL A 117 -5.52 4.05 -6.74
C VAL A 117 -4.65 3.25 -7.71
N TYR A 118 -4.30 3.82 -8.87
CA TYR A 118 -3.41 3.16 -9.83
C TYR A 118 -1.99 2.99 -9.29
N SER A 119 -1.48 3.99 -8.57
CA SER A 119 -0.15 3.92 -7.97
C SER A 119 -0.08 2.85 -6.86
N PHE A 120 -1.15 2.67 -6.07
CA PHE A 120 -1.21 1.59 -5.09
C PHE A 120 -1.35 0.21 -5.73
N LEU A 121 -2.05 0.10 -6.86
CA LEU A 121 -2.18 -1.15 -7.61
C LEU A 121 -0.83 -1.60 -8.22
N LEU A 122 0.02 -0.66 -8.61
CA LEU A 122 1.37 -0.93 -9.12
C LEU A 122 2.40 -1.23 -8.02
N SER A 123 2.10 -0.94 -6.76
CA SER A 123 3.03 -1.08 -5.63
C SER A 123 3.72 -2.45 -5.50
N PRO A 124 3.02 -3.59 -5.63
CA PRO A 124 3.66 -4.91 -5.51
C PRO A 124 4.70 -5.19 -6.60
N PHE A 125 4.57 -4.55 -7.77
CA PHE A 125 5.43 -4.82 -8.92
C PHE A 125 6.85 -4.29 -8.74
N TYR A 126 7.08 -3.31 -7.86
CA TYR A 126 8.43 -2.80 -7.56
C TYR A 126 9.35 -3.87 -6.95
N GLN A 127 8.79 -4.82 -6.20
CA GLN A 127 9.56 -5.84 -5.49
C GLN A 127 9.78 -7.13 -6.31
N LEU A 128 8.93 -7.37 -7.32
CA LEU A 128 9.00 -8.60 -8.12
C LEU A 128 10.36 -8.84 -8.78
N PRO A 129 11.02 -7.84 -9.39
CA PRO A 129 12.31 -8.07 -10.03
C PRO A 129 13.38 -8.54 -9.05
N PHE A 130 13.36 -7.99 -7.83
CA PHE A 130 14.29 -8.38 -6.76
C PHE A 130 14.07 -9.83 -6.31
N TYR A 131 12.82 -10.24 -6.09
CA TYR A 131 12.54 -11.64 -5.72
C TYR A 131 12.86 -12.61 -6.86
N ALA A 132 12.61 -12.22 -8.12
CA ALA A 132 12.95 -13.05 -9.27
C ALA A 132 14.46 -13.33 -9.36
N ILE A 133 15.30 -12.31 -9.23
CA ILE A 133 16.77 -12.48 -9.26
C ILE A 133 17.30 -13.19 -8.00
N THR A 134 16.60 -13.08 -6.88
CA THR A 134 16.94 -13.80 -5.65
C THR A 134 16.64 -15.30 -5.81
N ILE A 135 15.56 -15.68 -6.49
CA ILE A 135 15.23 -17.10 -6.72
C ILE A 135 16.10 -17.69 -7.84
N VAL A 136 16.31 -16.96 -8.94
CA VAL A 136 17.08 -17.44 -10.10
C VAL A 136 18.56 -17.13 -9.91
N LYS A 137 19.31 -18.10 -9.35
CA LYS A 137 20.73 -17.95 -9.05
C LYS A 137 21.58 -17.52 -10.25
N ASP A 138 21.29 -18.04 -11.44
CA ASP A 138 22.05 -17.76 -12.66
C ASP A 138 22.01 -16.28 -13.10
N TRP A 139 21.02 -15.52 -12.61
CA TRP A 139 20.89 -14.09 -12.90
C TRP A 139 21.78 -13.23 -11.98
N ARG A 140 22.31 -13.80 -10.90
CA ARG A 140 23.22 -13.13 -9.96
C ARG A 140 24.65 -13.22 -10.48
N LYS A 141 25.10 -12.16 -11.14
CA LYS A 141 26.51 -12.02 -11.55
C LYS A 141 27.18 -10.96 -10.66
N PRO A 142 28.28 -11.28 -9.97
CA PRO A 142 28.91 -10.37 -9.02
C PRO A 142 29.45 -9.09 -9.66
N ASP A 143 29.87 -9.17 -10.92
CA ASP A 143 30.39 -8.03 -11.68
C ASP A 143 29.29 -7.20 -12.36
N SER A 144 28.03 -7.63 -12.26
CA SER A 144 26.90 -6.95 -12.88
C SER A 144 26.27 -5.94 -11.92
N THR A 145 25.84 -4.79 -12.44
CA THR A 145 25.08 -3.79 -11.69
C THR A 145 23.59 -4.12 -11.60
N VAL A 146 23.12 -5.12 -12.37
CA VAL A 146 21.70 -5.50 -12.44
C VAL A 146 21.11 -5.89 -11.07
N PRO A 147 21.75 -6.77 -10.26
CA PRO A 147 21.20 -7.15 -8.95
C PRO A 147 21.03 -5.94 -8.02
N VAL A 148 22.00 -5.03 -8.05
CA VAL A 148 21.97 -3.79 -7.25
C VAL A 148 20.82 -2.88 -7.69
N LEU A 149 20.60 -2.71 -9.01
CA LEU A 149 19.48 -1.92 -9.52
C LEU A 149 18.12 -2.51 -9.13
N MET A 150 17.97 -3.84 -9.18
CA MET A 150 16.72 -4.50 -8.77
C MET A 150 16.48 -4.35 -7.26
N LEU A 151 17.54 -4.40 -6.45
CA LEU A 151 17.46 -4.11 -5.01
C LEU A 151 16.99 -2.67 -4.75
N PHE A 152 17.58 -1.68 -5.44
CA PHE A 152 17.13 -0.29 -5.32
C PHE A 152 15.67 -0.11 -5.74
N LEU A 153 15.26 -0.74 -6.84
CA LEU A 153 13.87 -0.70 -7.30
C LEU A 153 12.90 -1.25 -6.25
N ALA A 154 13.26 -2.35 -5.57
CA ALA A 154 12.44 -2.90 -4.50
C ALA A 154 12.28 -1.94 -3.32
N PHE A 155 13.36 -1.22 -2.95
CA PHE A 155 13.32 -0.22 -1.88
C PHE A 155 12.67 1.12 -2.28
N MET A 156 12.53 1.42 -3.58
CA MET A 156 11.86 2.66 -4.03
C MET A 156 10.45 2.80 -3.46
N GLN A 157 9.77 1.68 -3.21
CA GLN A 157 8.44 1.68 -2.59
C GLN A 157 8.42 2.36 -1.21
N CYS A 158 9.53 2.33 -0.46
CA CYS A 158 9.66 3.00 0.84
C CYS A 158 9.64 4.54 0.72
N PHE A 159 10.00 5.09 -0.44
CA PHE A 159 9.92 6.53 -0.71
C PHE A 159 8.60 6.92 -1.39
N ILE A 160 8.14 6.08 -2.31
CA ILE A 160 6.92 6.34 -3.07
C ILE A 160 5.69 6.25 -2.16
N SER A 161 5.62 5.30 -1.23
CA SER A 161 4.43 5.13 -0.38
C SER A 161 4.14 6.35 0.52
N PRO A 162 5.13 6.91 1.27
CA PRO A 162 4.90 8.12 2.05
C PRO A 162 4.56 9.34 1.20
N ALA A 163 5.19 9.48 0.02
CA ALA A 163 4.90 10.58 -0.89
C ALA A 163 3.46 10.54 -1.42
N LEU A 164 3.01 9.35 -1.86
CA LEU A 164 1.62 9.13 -2.30
C LEU A 164 0.62 9.37 -1.16
N TYR A 165 0.95 8.88 0.04
CA TYR A 165 0.12 9.09 1.22
C TYR A 165 0.02 10.57 1.59
N GLY A 166 1.14 11.29 1.63
CA GLY A 166 1.17 12.73 1.91
C GLY A 166 0.40 13.54 0.87
N ALA A 167 0.58 13.23 -0.42
CA ALA A 167 -0.17 13.86 -1.50
C ALA A 167 -1.68 13.61 -1.35
N SER A 168 -2.08 12.42 -0.92
CA SER A 168 -3.48 12.10 -0.69
C SER A 168 -4.12 12.93 0.41
N LEU A 169 -3.43 13.10 1.54
CA LEU A 169 -3.93 13.89 2.66
C LEU A 169 -4.10 15.36 2.25
N PHE A 170 -3.16 15.88 1.45
CA PHE A 170 -3.23 17.24 0.93
C PHE A 170 -4.46 17.42 0.02
N LEU A 171 -4.65 16.52 -0.94
CA LEU A 171 -5.79 16.56 -1.87
C LEU A 171 -7.12 16.43 -1.13
N MET A 172 -7.23 15.51 -0.18
CA MET A 172 -8.44 15.34 0.62
C MET A 172 -8.75 16.58 1.47
N LYS A 173 -7.73 17.20 2.07
CA LYS A 173 -7.90 18.44 2.84
C LYS A 173 -8.34 19.61 1.96
N GLU A 174 -7.77 19.74 0.76
CA GLU A 174 -8.18 20.75 -0.22
C GLU A 174 -9.65 20.58 -0.63
N GLU A 175 -10.07 19.34 -0.91
CA GLU A 175 -11.45 19.03 -1.27
C GLU A 175 -12.44 19.27 -0.11
N ASP A 176 -12.08 18.92 1.13
CA ASP A 176 -12.92 19.17 2.31
C ASP A 176 -13.09 20.68 2.56
N MET A 177 -12.01 21.47 2.46
CA MET A 177 -12.09 22.93 2.56
C MET A 177 -12.95 23.57 1.45
N ALA A 178 -12.89 23.03 0.22
CA ALA A 178 -13.71 23.49 -0.88
C ALA A 178 -15.20 23.15 -0.66
N LEU A 179 -15.49 21.97 -0.12
CA LEU A 179 -16.85 21.54 0.24
C LEU A 179 -17.43 22.40 1.36
N THR A 180 -16.68 22.65 2.44
CA THR A 180 -17.12 23.53 3.53
C THR A 180 -17.35 24.96 3.04
N ALA A 181 -16.47 25.48 2.18
CA ALA A 181 -16.64 26.82 1.61
C ALA A 181 -17.89 26.94 0.71
N ARG A 182 -18.24 25.88 -0.04
CA ARG A 182 -19.48 25.83 -0.82
C ARG A 182 -20.72 25.72 0.08
N ALA A 183 -20.67 24.88 1.11
CA ALA A 183 -21.75 24.72 2.08
C ALA A 183 -22.04 26.04 2.84
N HIS A 184 -21.02 26.82 3.19
CA HIS A 184 -21.20 28.13 3.82
C HIS A 184 -21.67 29.24 2.86
N LYS A 185 -21.56 29.07 1.54
CA LYS A 185 -22.15 29.98 0.55
C LYS A 185 -23.61 29.67 0.21
N ALA A 186 -24.07 28.45 0.49
CA ALA A 186 -25.44 28.00 0.24
C ALA A 186 -26.56 28.64 1.13
N PRO A 187 -26.33 29.17 2.36
CA PRO A 187 -27.42 29.72 3.17
C PRO A 187 -28.00 31.01 2.59
N ASN A 188 -27.22 31.73 1.75
CA ASN A 188 -27.64 33.01 1.18
C ASN A 188 -28.44 32.88 -0.13
N ALA A 189 -28.69 31.66 -0.62
CA ALA A 189 -29.49 31.44 -1.82
C ALA A 189 -31.00 31.34 -1.54
N HIS A 190 -31.44 31.31 -0.27
CA HIS A 190 -32.82 31.05 0.10
C HIS A 190 -33.77 32.23 0.45
N PRO A 191 -33.41 33.54 0.42
CA PRO A 191 -34.42 34.59 0.62
C PRO A 191 -35.06 35.10 -0.68
N LEU A 192 -34.76 34.54 -1.85
CA LEU A 192 -35.23 35.06 -3.15
C LEU A 192 -36.48 34.36 -3.74
N THR A 193 -37.02 33.34 -3.07
CA THR A 193 -38.24 32.62 -3.51
C THR A 193 -39.46 32.81 -2.59
N GLN A 194 -39.42 33.76 -1.64
CA GLN A 194 -40.59 34.11 -0.81
C GLN A 194 -41.35 35.37 -1.27
N HIS A 195 -40.99 35.96 -2.40
CA HIS A 195 -41.65 37.17 -2.94
C HIS A 195 -42.02 37.06 -4.43
N LEU A 196 -42.64 35.95 -4.84
CA LEU A 196 -43.40 35.84 -6.09
C LEU A 196 -44.73 35.13 -5.83
#